data_AF-X1RYD2-F1
#
_entry.id   AF-X1RYD2-F1
#
_cell.length_a   1.000
_cell.length_b   1.000
_cell.length_c   1.000
_cell.angle_alpha   90.00
_cell.angle_beta   90.00
_cell.angle_gamma   90.00
#
_symmetry.space_group_name_H-M   'P 1'
#
loop_
_entity.id
_entity.type
_entity.pdbx_description
1 polymer ?
#
loop_
_entity_poly.entity_id
_entity_poly.type
_entity_poly.pdbx_seq_one_letter_code
_entity_poly.pdbx_strand_id
1 'polypeptide(L)'
;ADIEVRGTKLKGITLRGEIIPRIIDEIPILAVAASLARGKTIIREARELRVKETDRIAAMTENLRRMGVKVEELDDGMIIQGSNSLQGIEAESFGDHRIAMSLIIAGLAAQGETTVYGTGCIKTSFPSFMATLKEIAI
;
A
#
# COMPACT_ATOMS: atom_id res chain seq x y z
N ALA A 1 3.53 -20.83 13.31
CA ALA A 1 2.52 -21.37 12.36
C ALA A 1 2.89 -20.87 10.99
N ASP A 2 2.81 -21.74 9.99
CA ASP A 2 3.22 -21.40 8.62
C ASP A 2 2.03 -20.79 7.85
N ILE A 3 2.32 -19.91 6.90
CA ILE A 3 1.32 -19.25 6.05
C ILE A 3 1.69 -19.52 4.58
N GLU A 4 0.82 -20.20 3.84
CA GLU A 4 0.92 -20.37 2.39
C GLU A 4 -0.04 -19.41 1.70
N VAL A 5 0.44 -18.65 0.70
CA VAL A 5 -0.36 -17.67 -0.05
C VAL A 5 -0.32 -17.97 -1.54
N ARG A 6 -1.49 -17.96 -2.19
CA ARG A 6 -1.64 -18.07 -3.65
C ARG A 6 -2.49 -16.93 -4.18
N GLY A 7 -2.05 -16.30 -5.28
CA GLY A 7 -2.74 -15.16 -5.88
C GLY A 7 -4.14 -15.53 -6.40
N THR A 8 -5.12 -14.67 -6.16
CA THR A 8 -6.50 -14.80 -6.67
C THR A 8 -7.08 -13.44 -7.05
N LYS A 9 -8.23 -13.43 -7.75
CA LYS A 9 -8.96 -12.19 -8.03
C LYS A 9 -9.62 -11.67 -6.75
N LEU A 10 -9.15 -10.52 -6.26
CA LEU A 10 -9.68 -9.86 -5.08
C LEU A 10 -10.97 -9.11 -5.39
N LYS A 11 -11.78 -8.85 -4.36
CA LYS A 11 -12.96 -7.99 -4.40
C LYS A 11 -12.83 -6.92 -3.32
N GLY A 12 -13.26 -5.71 -3.62
CA GLY A 12 -13.26 -4.62 -2.65
C GLY A 12 -14.18 -4.90 -1.47
N ILE A 13 -13.77 -4.44 -0.29
CA ILE A 13 -14.46 -4.67 0.99
C ILE A 13 -14.52 -3.37 1.81
N THR A 14 -15.34 -3.35 2.87
CA THR A 14 -15.30 -2.26 3.86
C THR A 14 -14.50 -2.71 5.08
N LEU A 15 -13.47 -1.96 5.42
CA LEU A 15 -12.65 -2.09 6.62
C LEU A 15 -12.99 -0.92 7.57
N ARG A 16 -13.58 -1.24 8.72
CA ARG A 16 -13.96 -0.31 9.78
C ARG A 16 -14.14 -1.05 11.11
N GLY A 17 -14.23 -0.31 12.20
CA GLY A 17 -14.51 -0.80 13.55
C GLY A 17 -13.31 -1.51 14.18
N GLU A 18 -13.60 -2.55 14.95
CA GLU A 18 -12.62 -3.25 15.80
C GLU A 18 -11.46 -3.89 15.04
N ILE A 19 -11.57 -4.08 13.72
CA ILE A 19 -10.47 -4.60 12.92
C ILE A 19 -9.37 -3.56 12.73
N ILE A 20 -9.71 -2.25 12.69
CA ILE A 20 -8.76 -1.20 12.29
C ILE A 20 -7.55 -1.13 13.21
N PRO A 21 -7.67 -1.10 14.56
CA PRO A 21 -6.50 -1.10 15.43
C PRO A 21 -5.60 -2.34 15.26
N ARG A 22 -6.17 -3.46 14.80
CA ARG A 22 -5.45 -4.74 14.64
C ARG A 22 -4.69 -4.83 13.32
N ILE A 23 -5.01 -3.98 12.36
CA ILE A 23 -4.41 -3.95 11.01
C ILE A 23 -3.87 -2.57 10.64
N ILE A 24 -3.85 -1.62 11.59
CA ILE A 24 -3.62 -0.19 11.33
C ILE A 24 -2.35 0.01 10.50
N ASP A 25 -1.36 -0.80 10.83
CA ASP A 25 -0.01 -0.76 10.36
C ASP A 25 0.10 -1.46 8.99
N GLU A 26 -0.83 -2.35 8.64
CA GLU A 26 -0.93 -3.06 7.35
C GLU A 26 -1.77 -2.30 6.31
N ILE A 27 -2.42 -1.19 6.69
CA ILE A 27 -3.24 -0.40 5.77
C ILE A 27 -2.49 0.05 4.50
N PRO A 28 -1.22 0.48 4.53
CA PRO A 28 -0.48 0.83 3.31
C PRO A 28 -0.43 -0.33 2.29
N ILE A 29 -0.11 -1.55 2.71
CA ILE A 29 -0.05 -2.70 1.79
C ILE A 29 -1.46 -3.20 1.41
N LEU A 30 -2.44 -3.07 2.30
CA LEU A 30 -3.85 -3.36 1.98
C LEU A 30 -4.42 -2.37 0.97
N ALA A 31 -3.98 -1.11 0.96
CA ALA A 31 -4.36 -0.12 -0.04
C ALA A 31 -3.82 -0.50 -1.44
N VAL A 32 -2.62 -1.06 -1.51
CA VAL A 32 -2.05 -1.64 -2.75
C VAL A 32 -2.85 -2.87 -3.20
N ALA A 33 -3.23 -3.77 -2.30
CA ALA A 33 -4.10 -4.89 -2.66
C ALA A 33 -5.48 -4.41 -3.15
N ALA A 34 -6.04 -3.38 -2.52
CA ALA A 34 -7.31 -2.77 -2.88
C ALA A 34 -7.29 -2.07 -4.25
N SER A 35 -6.16 -1.48 -4.64
CA SER A 35 -6.02 -0.81 -5.93
C SER A 35 -6.06 -1.77 -7.13
N LEU A 36 -5.86 -3.07 -6.88
CA LEU A 36 -5.96 -4.17 -7.86
C LEU A 36 -7.22 -5.03 -7.66
N ALA A 37 -8.06 -4.73 -6.66
CA ALA A 37 -9.26 -5.50 -6.37
C ALA A 37 -10.42 -5.11 -7.29
N ARG A 38 -11.34 -6.05 -7.55
CA ARG A 38 -12.56 -5.71 -8.28
C ARG A 38 -13.52 -4.93 -7.38
N GLY A 39 -13.88 -3.72 -7.78
CA GLY A 39 -14.86 -2.90 -7.09
C GLY A 39 -14.23 -1.89 -6.14
N LYS A 40 -14.99 -1.47 -5.13
CA LYS A 40 -14.61 -0.41 -4.21
C LYS A 40 -14.20 -0.99 -2.85
N THR A 41 -13.05 -0.57 -2.35
CA THR A 41 -12.64 -0.77 -0.96
C THR A 41 -12.82 0.53 -0.19
N ILE A 42 -13.39 0.45 1.02
CA ILE A 42 -13.60 1.60 1.91
C ILE A 42 -12.86 1.33 3.20
N ILE A 43 -11.96 2.23 3.57
CA ILE A 43 -11.21 2.21 4.83
C ILE A 43 -11.66 3.42 5.64
N ARG A 44 -12.14 3.19 6.86
CA ARG A 44 -12.66 4.21 7.78
C ARG A 44 -12.07 4.01 9.17
N GLU A 45 -12.23 5.02 10.02
CA GLU A 45 -11.84 5.00 11.44
C GLU A 45 -10.33 4.76 11.66
N ALA A 46 -9.51 5.06 10.66
CA ALA A 46 -8.06 4.89 10.65
C ALA A 46 -7.30 6.22 10.79
N ARG A 47 -7.91 7.23 11.45
CA ARG A 47 -7.31 8.57 11.63
C ARG A 47 -5.91 8.54 12.25
N GLU A 48 -5.59 7.54 13.07
CA GLU A 48 -4.26 7.35 13.66
C GLU A 48 -3.13 7.29 12.59
N LEU A 49 -3.44 6.86 11.37
CA LEU A 49 -2.48 6.86 10.25
C LEU A 49 -1.96 8.24 9.87
N ARG A 50 -2.69 9.31 10.19
CA ARG A 50 -2.29 10.70 9.90
C ARG A 50 -1.08 11.14 10.73
N VAL A 51 -0.83 10.48 11.88
CA VAL A 51 0.17 10.89 12.88
C VAL A 51 1.22 9.80 13.13
N LYS A 52 1.40 8.88 12.18
CA LYS A 52 2.47 7.89 12.19
C LYS A 52 3.80 8.58 11.81
N GLU A 53 4.80 7.79 11.40
CA GLU A 53 6.09 8.31 10.92
C GLU A 53 5.93 9.35 9.80
N THR A 54 4.87 9.21 9.01
CA THR A 54 4.32 10.23 8.12
C THR A 54 2.79 10.19 8.15
N ASP A 55 2.14 11.12 7.47
CA ASP A 55 0.72 10.99 7.14
C ASP A 55 0.55 9.88 6.09
N ARG A 56 0.33 8.65 6.57
CA ARG A 56 0.21 7.47 5.72
C ARG A 56 -1.03 7.48 4.84
N ILE A 57 -2.10 8.18 5.23
CA ILE A 57 -3.30 8.32 4.39
C ILE A 57 -2.99 9.22 3.21
N ALA A 58 -2.44 10.40 3.46
CA ALA A 58 -2.08 11.35 2.40
C ALA A 58 -1.06 10.74 1.45
N ALA A 59 0.03 10.19 1.98
CA ALA A 59 1.12 9.66 1.18
C ALA A 59 0.71 8.45 0.31
N MET A 60 -0.12 7.53 0.83
CA MET A 60 -0.65 6.43 0.01
C MET A 60 -1.65 6.94 -1.03
N THR A 61 -2.51 7.88 -0.66
CA THR A 61 -3.49 8.44 -1.60
C THR A 61 -2.82 9.16 -2.76
N GLU A 62 -1.81 9.98 -2.46
CA GLU A 62 -1.02 10.70 -3.48
C GLU A 62 -0.34 9.73 -4.44
N ASN A 63 0.45 8.78 -3.91
CA ASN A 63 1.20 7.85 -4.75
C ASN A 63 0.27 6.94 -5.57
N LEU A 64 -0.80 6.39 -4.97
CA LEU A 64 -1.74 5.54 -5.71
C LEU A 64 -2.49 6.32 -6.80
N ARG A 65 -2.84 7.59 -6.58
CA ARG A 65 -3.41 8.46 -7.62
C ARG A 65 -2.44 8.64 -8.78
N ARG A 66 -1.15 8.87 -8.49
CA ARG A 66 -0.10 8.99 -9.51
C ARG A 66 0.10 7.68 -10.29
N MET A 67 -0.11 6.52 -9.65
CA MET A 67 -0.15 5.20 -10.31
C MET A 67 -1.44 4.95 -11.11
N GLY A 68 -2.33 5.95 -11.25
CA GLY A 68 -3.56 5.85 -12.04
C GLY A 68 -4.78 5.29 -11.28
N VAL A 69 -4.70 5.13 -9.97
CA VAL A 69 -5.80 4.60 -9.15
C VAL A 69 -6.75 5.73 -8.76
N LYS A 70 -8.06 5.50 -8.90
CA LYS A 70 -9.06 6.42 -8.36
C LYS A 70 -9.18 6.22 -6.85
N VAL A 71 -8.51 7.09 -6.09
CA VAL A 71 -8.56 7.12 -4.62
C VAL A 71 -9.16 8.43 -4.14
N GLU A 72 -10.13 8.35 -3.25
CA GLU A 72 -10.66 9.48 -2.49
C GLU A 72 -10.04 9.43 -1.09
N GLU A 73 -9.43 10.55 -0.70
CA GLU A 73 -8.83 10.73 0.61
C GLU A 73 -9.91 11.13 1.61
N LEU A 74 -9.85 10.61 2.83
CA LEU A 74 -10.76 10.96 3.91
C LEU A 74 -9.94 11.33 5.15
N ASP A 75 -10.49 12.14 6.05
CA ASP A 75 -9.81 12.50 7.31
C ASP A 75 -9.45 11.27 8.16
N ASP A 76 -10.20 10.17 8.01
CA ASP A 76 -10.09 8.94 8.77
C ASP A 76 -9.83 7.70 7.91
N GLY A 77 -9.40 7.85 6.66
CA GLY A 77 -9.10 6.71 5.80
C GLY A 77 -9.09 7.04 4.31
N MET A 78 -9.52 6.08 3.50
CA MET A 78 -9.44 6.14 2.03
C MET A 78 -10.60 5.37 1.39
N ILE A 79 -11.10 5.84 0.25
CA ILE A 79 -11.97 5.06 -0.62
C ILE A 79 -11.21 4.77 -1.91
N ILE A 80 -10.95 3.50 -2.18
CA ILE A 80 -10.13 3.04 -3.29
C ILE A 80 -11.03 2.32 -4.29
N GLN A 81 -11.14 2.86 -5.49
CA GLN A 81 -11.75 2.15 -6.62
C GLN A 81 -10.65 1.34 -7.31
N GLY A 82 -10.71 0.03 -7.17
CA GLY A 82 -9.71 -0.84 -7.77
C GLY A 82 -9.73 -0.78 -9.30
N SER A 83 -8.55 -0.94 -9.86
CA SER A 83 -8.19 -0.80 -11.26
C SER A 83 -7.68 -2.14 -11.81
N ASN A 84 -7.62 -2.25 -13.14
CA ASN A 84 -7.08 -3.46 -13.79
C ASN A 84 -5.55 -3.47 -13.85
N SER A 85 -4.89 -2.32 -13.64
CA SER A 85 -3.45 -2.15 -13.79
C SER A 85 -2.99 -0.88 -13.08
N LEU A 86 -1.80 -0.93 -12.48
CA LEU A 86 -1.11 0.27 -11.99
C LEU A 86 -0.16 0.80 -13.08
N GLN A 87 0.16 2.08 -13.02
CA GLN A 87 1.19 2.70 -13.86
C GLN A 87 2.44 2.96 -13.03
N GLY A 88 3.60 2.72 -13.63
CA GLY A 88 4.88 2.99 -13.02
C GLY A 88 5.11 4.48 -12.82
N ILE A 89 5.73 4.84 -11.70
CA ILE A 89 5.99 6.22 -11.31
C ILE A 89 7.32 6.37 -10.56
N GLU A 90 7.81 7.59 -10.49
CA GLU A 90 8.78 8.03 -9.49
C GLU A 90 8.04 8.38 -8.19
N ALA A 91 8.10 7.51 -7.18
CA ALA A 91 7.35 7.64 -5.93
C ALA A 91 8.25 8.08 -4.77
N GLU A 92 7.69 8.85 -3.84
CA GLU A 92 8.35 9.22 -2.59
C GLU A 92 7.79 8.42 -1.42
N SER A 93 8.69 7.85 -0.59
CA SER A 93 8.29 7.13 0.63
C SER A 93 8.00 8.05 1.82
N PHE A 94 8.43 9.32 1.73
CA PHE A 94 8.39 10.29 2.83
C PHE A 94 9.12 9.81 4.10
N GLY A 95 10.12 8.93 3.94
CA GLY A 95 10.87 8.37 5.07
C GLY A 95 10.14 7.30 5.86
N ASP A 96 8.96 6.86 5.42
CA ASP A 96 8.17 5.80 6.06
C ASP A 96 8.45 4.43 5.42
N HIS A 97 8.94 3.50 6.23
CA HIS A 97 9.34 2.16 5.76
C HIS A 97 8.14 1.35 5.24
N ARG A 98 6.94 1.54 5.81
CA ARG A 98 5.74 0.82 5.38
C ARG A 98 5.25 1.33 4.04
N ILE A 99 5.35 2.64 3.81
CA ILE A 99 5.05 3.23 2.51
C ILE A 99 6.08 2.76 1.47
N ALA A 100 7.37 2.84 1.80
CA ALA A 100 8.44 2.41 0.91
C ALA A 100 8.26 0.96 0.45
N MET A 101 8.07 0.02 1.39
CA MET A 101 7.84 -1.39 1.08
C MET A 101 6.55 -1.59 0.27
N SER A 102 5.46 -0.90 0.62
CA SER A 102 4.19 -1.03 -0.09
C SER A 102 4.28 -0.55 -1.54
N LEU A 103 4.96 0.57 -1.80
CA LEU A 103 5.14 1.10 -3.14
C LEU A 103 6.09 0.24 -3.99
N ILE A 104 7.12 -0.37 -3.39
CA ILE A 104 7.96 -1.34 -4.09
C ILE A 104 7.13 -2.54 -4.54
N ILE A 105 6.27 -3.08 -3.67
CA ILE A 105 5.35 -4.17 -4.03
C ILE A 105 4.33 -3.72 -5.09
N ALA A 106 3.81 -2.50 -5.00
CA ALA A 106 2.92 -1.93 -6.02
C ALA A 106 3.60 -1.87 -7.39
N GLY A 107 4.89 -1.52 -7.43
CA GLY A 107 5.69 -1.47 -8.65
C GLY A 107 5.81 -2.82 -9.37
N LEU A 108 5.78 -3.94 -8.64
CA LEU A 108 5.78 -5.28 -9.25
C LEU A 108 4.50 -5.60 -10.03
N ALA A 109 3.39 -4.91 -9.71
CA ALA A 109 2.12 -5.05 -10.40
C ALA A 109 1.85 -3.89 -11.39
N ALA A 110 2.79 -2.97 -11.55
CA ALA A 110 2.65 -1.80 -12.40
C ALA A 110 3.16 -2.05 -13.82
N GLN A 111 2.57 -1.35 -14.78
CA GLN A 111 3.07 -1.24 -16.13
C GLN A 111 4.10 -0.10 -16.20
N GLY A 112 5.30 -0.40 -16.67
CA GLY A 112 6.41 0.55 -16.69
C GLY A 112 7.25 0.51 -15.41
N GLU A 113 8.27 1.37 -15.36
CA GLU A 113 9.21 1.41 -14.24
C GLU A 113 8.63 2.17 -13.05
N THR A 114 8.79 1.61 -11.85
CA THR A 114 8.49 2.31 -10.59
C THR A 114 9.78 2.49 -9.80
N THR A 115 10.18 3.74 -9.59
CA THR A 115 11.33 4.11 -8.77
C THR A 115 10.83 4.66 -7.44
N VAL A 116 11.20 4.03 -6.33
CA VAL A 116 10.80 4.50 -4.99
C VAL A 116 12.00 5.17 -4.32
N TYR A 117 11.88 6.45 -4.02
CA TYR A 117 12.87 7.23 -3.29
C TYR A 117 12.67 7.12 -1.77
N GLY A 118 13.69 7.49 -1.00
CA GLY A 118 13.64 7.46 0.47
C GLY A 118 13.61 6.06 1.08
N THR A 119 14.10 5.03 0.38
CA THR A 119 14.03 3.62 0.82
C THR A 119 15.01 3.26 1.95
N GLY A 120 15.90 4.17 2.35
CA GLY A 120 16.84 3.95 3.46
C GLY A 120 16.16 3.58 4.78
N CYS A 121 14.94 4.08 5.01
CA CYS A 121 14.12 3.77 6.19
C CYS A 121 13.74 2.28 6.30
N ILE A 122 13.71 1.52 5.21
CA ILE A 122 13.36 0.08 5.25
C ILE A 122 14.30 -0.70 6.16
N LYS A 123 15.58 -0.30 6.21
CA LYS A 123 16.60 -0.99 7.01
C LYS A 123 16.35 -0.91 8.53
N THR A 124 15.52 0.02 9.00
CA THR A 124 15.20 0.09 10.43
C THR A 124 14.20 -0.98 10.85
N SER A 125 13.35 -1.45 9.93
CA SER A 125 12.29 -2.43 10.21
C SER A 125 12.55 -3.80 9.59
N PHE A 126 13.03 -3.87 8.35
CA PHE A 126 13.23 -5.11 7.61
C PHE A 126 14.50 -5.04 6.74
N PRO A 127 15.70 -5.17 7.34
CA PRO A 127 16.98 -5.03 6.62
C PRO A 127 17.15 -5.91 5.39
N SER A 128 16.58 -7.12 5.41
CA SER A 128 16.69 -8.09 4.31
C SER A 128 15.56 -8.00 3.28
N PHE A 129 14.65 -7.01 3.38
CA PHE A 129 13.47 -6.89 2.51
C PHE A 129 13.78 -7.08 1.02
N MET A 130 14.78 -6.35 0.49
CA MET A 130 15.14 -6.44 -0.92
C MET A 130 15.75 -7.80 -1.31
N ALA A 131 16.48 -8.45 -0.41
CA ALA A 131 17.03 -9.78 -0.66
C ALA A 131 15.90 -10.82 -0.69
N THR A 132 15.03 -10.79 0.32
CA THR A 132 13.83 -11.64 0.40
C THR A 132 12.91 -11.44 -0.82
N LEU A 133 12.69 -10.20 -1.24
CA LEU A 133 11.86 -9.92 -2.40
C LEU A 133 12.45 -10.49 -3.69
N LYS A 134 13.77 -10.42 -3.88
CA LYS A 134 14.46 -10.99 -5.05
C LYS A 134 14.41 -12.51 -5.11
N GLU A 135 14.28 -13.18 -3.97
CA GLU A 135 14.14 -14.64 -3.92
C GLU A 135 12.77 -15.12 -4.40
N ILE A 136 11.74 -14.27 -4.33
CA ILE A 136 10.35 -14.64 -4.65
C ILE A 136 9.77 -13.92 -5.87
N ALA A 137 10.31 -12.77 -6.26
CA ALA A 137 9.90 -12.04 -7.44
C ALA A 137 10.40 -12.76 -8.70
N ILE A 138 9.49 -12.97 -9.65
CA ILE A 138 9.75 -13.64 -10.94
C ILE A 138 10.02 -12.58 -12.00
#